data_AF-A0A655WXH2-F1
#
_entry.id   AF-A0A655WXH2-F1
#
_cell.length_a   1.000
_cell.length_b   1.000
_cell.length_c   1.000
_cell.angle_alpha   90.00
_cell.angle_beta   90.00
_cell.angle_gamma   90.00
#
_symmetry.space_group_name_H-M   'P 1'
#
loop_
_entity.id
_entity.type
_entity.pdbx_description
1 polymer ?
#
loop_
_entity_poly.entity_id
_entity_poly.type
_entity_poly.pdbx_seq_one_letter_code
_entity_poly.pdbx_strand_id
1 'polypeptide(L)'
;MSWTEKQIDDVWAKAEFSNKENEQNGFRKDQCTAWIKRNAYGKRDSVYGWEIDHITPLSKGGSDNLSNLRPLHWKNNASRQDDRLTKTVYSKGNENIDAGTGKKLTV
;
A
#
# COMPACT_ATOMS: atom_id res chain seq x y z
N MET A 1 -8.98 9.47 -11.43
CA MET A 1 -9.70 9.89 -10.22
C MET A 1 -8.70 10.53 -9.28
N SER A 2 -9.11 11.58 -8.58
CA SER A 2 -8.28 12.24 -7.56
C SER A 2 -8.98 12.09 -6.22
N TRP A 3 -8.28 11.48 -5.26
CA TRP A 3 -8.77 11.32 -3.88
C TRP A 3 -8.56 12.62 -3.10
N THR A 4 -9.49 12.95 -2.21
CA THR A 4 -9.32 14.09 -1.28
C THR A 4 -8.30 13.75 -0.19
N GLU A 5 -7.69 14.75 0.43
CA GLU A 5 -6.76 14.54 1.56
C GLU A 5 -7.41 13.75 2.69
N LYS A 6 -8.68 14.05 2.99
CA LYS A 6 -9.46 13.30 3.98
C LYS A 6 -9.59 11.82 3.61
N GLN A 7 -9.87 11.49 2.35
CA GLN A 7 -9.94 10.09 1.91
C GLN A 7 -8.57 9.41 1.99
N ILE A 8 -7.49 10.12 1.67
CA ILE A 8 -6.13 9.61 1.80
C ILE A 8 -5.83 9.27 3.27
N ASP A 9 -6.19 10.15 4.21
CA ASP A 9 -6.04 9.90 5.64
C ASP A 9 -6.91 8.76 6.15
N ASP A 10 -8.18 8.72 5.75
CA ASP A 10 -9.12 7.69 6.17
C ASP A 10 -8.66 6.30 5.65
N VAL A 11 -8.10 6.21 4.44
CA VAL A 11 -7.56 4.95 3.91
C VAL A 11 -6.21 4.62 4.54
N TRP A 12 -5.33 5.60 4.75
CA TRP A 12 -4.07 5.41 5.48
C TRP A 12 -4.31 4.83 6.88
N ALA A 13 -5.36 5.28 7.57
CA ALA A 13 -5.74 4.79 8.88
C ALA A 13 -5.99 3.27 8.91
N LYS A 14 -6.32 2.66 7.75
CA LYS A 14 -6.53 1.21 7.60
C LYS A 14 -5.24 0.40 7.45
N ALA A 15 -4.09 1.05 7.22
CA ALA A 15 -2.81 0.37 7.17
C ALA A 15 -2.42 -0.15 8.56
N GLU A 16 -1.70 -1.27 8.60
CA GLU A 16 -1.32 -1.92 9.84
C GLU A 16 -0.30 -1.08 10.60
N PHE A 17 -0.68 -0.67 11.82
CA PHE A 17 0.21 -0.07 12.80
C PHE A 17 1.22 -1.11 13.27
N SER A 18 2.51 -0.79 13.20
CA SER A 18 3.57 -1.70 13.66
C SER A 18 4.04 -1.40 15.08
N ASN A 19 4.52 -0.18 15.34
CA ASN A 19 4.95 0.28 16.65
C ASN A 19 4.97 1.82 16.71
N LYS A 20 5.13 2.39 17.90
CA LYS A 20 5.09 3.85 18.13
C LYS A 20 6.18 4.61 17.37
N GLU A 21 7.39 4.06 17.29
CA GLU A 21 8.51 4.70 16.59
C GLU A 21 8.25 4.80 15.08
N ASN A 22 7.80 3.69 14.48
CA ASN A 22 7.43 3.66 13.07
C ASN A 22 6.26 4.60 12.77
N GLU A 23 5.25 4.62 13.63
CA GLU A 23 4.11 5.54 13.48
C GLU A 23 4.54 7.01 13.52
N GLN A 24 5.41 7.39 14.46
CA GLN A 24 5.97 8.74 14.54
C GLN A 24 6.76 9.13 13.28
N ASN A 25 7.43 8.14 12.67
CA ASN A 25 8.15 8.32 11.40
C ASN A 25 7.23 8.21 10.16
N GLY A 26 5.93 7.99 10.35
CA GLY A 26 4.93 7.90 9.30
C GLY A 26 4.94 6.57 8.53
N PHE A 27 5.42 5.49 9.14
CA PHE A 27 5.47 4.15 8.55
C PHE A 27 4.38 3.24 9.09
N ARG A 28 3.75 2.52 8.16
CA ARG A 28 2.80 1.43 8.44
C ARG A 28 3.02 0.30 7.43
N LYS A 29 2.30 -0.81 7.60
CA LYS A 29 2.34 -1.93 6.65
C LYS A 29 1.05 -2.04 5.85
N ASP A 30 1.18 -2.38 4.58
CA ASP A 30 0.05 -2.77 3.75
C ASP A 30 -0.41 -4.21 4.05
N GLN A 31 -1.51 -4.65 3.41
CA GLN A 31 -2.03 -6.02 3.55
C GLN A 31 -1.04 -7.10 3.08
N CYS A 32 -0.09 -6.75 2.22
CA CYS A 32 1.00 -7.63 1.77
C CYS A 32 2.23 -7.56 2.68
N THR A 33 2.12 -6.92 3.85
CA THR A 33 3.18 -6.70 4.84
C THR A 33 4.33 -5.79 4.36
N ALA A 34 4.20 -5.11 3.23
CA ALA A 34 5.19 -4.14 2.76
C ALA A 34 5.11 -2.86 3.59
N TRP A 35 6.27 -2.28 3.92
CA TRP A 35 6.34 -0.94 4.49
C TRP A 35 5.85 0.11 3.50
N ILE A 36 4.98 0.99 3.98
CA ILE A 36 4.49 2.16 3.26
C ILE A 36 4.67 3.39 4.14
N LYS A 37 4.90 4.55 3.52
CA LYS A 37 5.11 5.82 4.22
C LYS A 37 4.03 6.84 3.88
N ARG A 38 3.40 7.45 4.88
CA ARG A 38 2.25 8.37 4.69
C ARG A 38 2.50 9.46 3.66
N ASN A 39 3.68 10.07 3.69
CA ASN A 39 4.08 11.15 2.77
C ASN A 39 4.64 10.66 1.41
N ALA A 40 4.61 9.35 1.16
CA ALA A 40 4.95 8.72 -0.11
C ALA A 40 3.69 8.24 -0.88
N TYR A 41 2.52 8.76 -0.52
CA TYR A 41 1.30 8.54 -1.27
C TYR A 41 1.47 8.98 -2.74
N GLY A 42 1.11 8.10 -3.68
CA GLY A 42 1.21 8.32 -5.14
C GLY A 42 2.64 8.28 -5.71
N LYS A 43 3.67 8.03 -4.89
CA LYS A 43 5.09 8.07 -5.32
C LYS A 43 5.59 6.70 -5.74
N ARG A 44 5.48 6.38 -7.04
CA ARG A 44 6.00 5.11 -7.61
C ARG A 44 7.54 5.05 -7.72
N ASP A 45 8.22 6.18 -7.55
CA ASP A 45 9.67 6.32 -7.44
C ASP A 45 10.18 6.15 -5.99
N SER A 46 9.32 5.70 -5.07
CA SER A 46 9.68 5.46 -3.67
C SER A 46 9.60 3.97 -3.32
N VAL A 47 10.62 3.47 -2.60
CA VAL A 47 10.61 2.12 -2.01
C VAL A 47 9.53 1.92 -0.93
N TYR A 48 8.87 3.00 -0.50
CA TYR A 48 7.78 3.01 0.48
C TYR A 48 6.50 3.66 -0.07
N GLY A 49 6.44 3.84 -1.40
CA GLY A 49 5.30 4.46 -2.04
C GLY A 49 4.06 3.60 -1.94
N TRP A 50 2.90 4.24 -1.90
CA TRP A 50 1.62 3.54 -1.76
C TRP A 50 0.50 4.27 -2.46
N GLU A 51 -0.56 3.53 -2.76
CA GLU A 51 -1.74 4.00 -3.46
C GLU A 51 -3.00 3.45 -2.78
N ILE A 52 -4.13 4.12 -3.07
CA ILE A 52 -5.44 3.60 -2.69
C ILE A 52 -5.85 2.57 -3.73
N ASP A 53 -6.24 1.40 -3.25
CA ASP A 53 -6.68 0.27 -4.03
C ASP A 53 -8.13 -0.10 -3.70
N HIS A 54 -8.91 -0.47 -4.72
CA HIS A 54 -10.28 -0.98 -4.57
C HIS A 54 -10.26 -2.49 -4.34
N ILE A 55 -10.67 -2.95 -3.16
CA ILE A 55 -10.77 -4.38 -2.81
C ILE A 55 -11.58 -5.14 -3.88
N THR A 56 -12.79 -4.67 -4.16
CA THR A 56 -13.57 -5.05 -5.33
C THR A 56 -13.41 -3.96 -6.38
N PRO A 57 -12.93 -4.25 -7.60
CA PRO A 57 -12.78 -3.23 -8.63
C PRO A 57 -14.13 -2.67 -9.09
N LEU A 58 -14.12 -1.43 -9.58
CA LEU A 58 -15.29 -0.77 -10.14
C LEU A 58 -15.94 -1.57 -11.28
N SER A 59 -15.14 -2.24 -12.12
CA SER A 59 -15.62 -3.07 -13.23
C SER A 59 -16.44 -4.29 -12.78
N LYS A 60 -16.32 -4.70 -11.51
CA LYS A 60 -17.09 -5.79 -10.90
C LYS A 60 -18.08 -5.29 -9.85
N GLY A 61 -18.49 -4.02 -9.93
CA GLY A 61 -19.47 -3.43 -9.02
C GLY A 61 -18.89 -2.91 -7.70
N GLY A 62 -17.56 -2.75 -7.61
CA GLY A 62 -16.94 -2.04 -6.50
C GLY A 62 -17.34 -0.56 -6.41
N SER A 63 -17.08 0.06 -5.28
CA SER A 63 -17.38 1.47 -5.02
C SER A 63 -16.20 2.22 -4.39
N ASP A 64 -16.29 3.55 -4.37
CA ASP A 64 -15.35 4.45 -3.69
C ASP A 64 -15.63 4.58 -2.19
N ASN A 65 -16.52 3.75 -1.64
CA ASN A 65 -16.80 3.73 -0.21
C ASN A 65 -15.56 3.24 0.55
N LEU A 66 -15.26 3.89 1.68
CA LEU A 66 -14.09 3.56 2.50
C LEU A 66 -14.00 2.07 2.88
N SER A 67 -15.13 1.37 2.99
CA SER A 67 -15.17 -0.08 3.23
C SER A 67 -14.50 -0.90 2.11
N ASN A 68 -14.58 -0.44 0.86
CA ASN A 68 -14.01 -1.07 -0.31
C ASN A 68 -12.60 -0.57 -0.68
N LEU A 69 -12.06 0.40 0.06
CA LEU A 69 -10.73 0.96 -0.21
C LEU A 69 -9.69 0.38 0.74
N ARG A 70 -8.45 0.19 0.29
CA ARG A 70 -7.33 -0.19 1.15
C ARG A 70 -6.02 0.48 0.72
N PRO A 71 -5.10 0.72 1.65
CA PRO A 71 -3.76 1.16 1.31
C PRO A 71 -2.94 -0.05 0.83
N LEU A 72 -2.27 0.08 -0.31
CA LEU A 72 -1.32 -0.91 -0.80
C LEU A 72 -0.02 -0.24 -1.25
N HIS A 73 1.12 -0.92 -1.04
CA HIS A 73 2.35 -0.53 -1.69
C HIS A 73 2.15 -0.53 -3.21
N TRP A 74 2.69 0.48 -3.91
CA TRP A 74 2.37 0.72 -5.32
C TRP A 74 2.70 -0.48 -6.22
N LYS A 75 3.81 -1.20 -5.97
CA LYS A 75 4.14 -2.44 -6.70
C LYS A 75 3.13 -3.57 -6.45
N ASN A 76 2.64 -3.71 -5.22
CA ASN A 76 1.64 -4.73 -4.89
C ASN A 76 0.32 -4.42 -5.60
N ASN A 77 -0.10 -3.14 -5.57
CA ASN A 77 -1.24 -2.65 -6.32
C ASN A 77 -1.10 -2.91 -7.83
N ALA A 78 0.02 -2.49 -8.43
CA ALA A 78 0.28 -2.65 -9.86
C ALA A 78 0.39 -4.12 -10.31
N SER A 79 0.76 -5.03 -9.41
CA SER A 79 0.87 -6.47 -9.72
C SER A 79 -0.44 -7.25 -9.63
N ARG A 80 -1.54 -6.61 -9.19
CA ARG A 80 -2.85 -7.27 -9.15
C ARG A 80 -3.29 -7.72 -10.54
N GLN A 81 -3.79 -8.94 -10.62
CA GLN A 81 -4.42 -9.51 -11.82
C GLN A 81 -5.72 -10.19 -11.42
N ASP A 82 -6.79 -9.98 -12.18
CA ASP A 82 -8.12 -10.56 -11.92
C ASP A 82 -8.58 -10.44 -10.45
N ASP A 83 -8.29 -9.28 -9.84
CA ASP A 83 -8.59 -8.92 -8.43
C ASP A 83 -7.81 -9.71 -7.38
N ARG A 84 -6.93 -10.60 -7.82
CA ARG A 84 -6.04 -11.34 -6.95
C ARG A 84 -4.87 -10.46 -6.56
N LEU A 85 -4.72 -10.27 -5.27
CA LEU A 85 -3.58 -9.59 -4.69
C LEU A 85 -2.39 -10.56 -4.62
N THR A 86 -1.29 -10.18 -5.28
CA THR A 86 -0.02 -10.91 -5.22
C THR A 86 0.97 -10.14 -4.35
N LYS A 87 1.66 -10.86 -3.46
CA LYS A 87 2.70 -10.28 -2.59
C LYS A 87 4.01 -10.11 -3.37
N THR A 88 4.10 -9.05 -4.17
CA THR A 88 5.28 -8.72 -4.98
C THR A 88 6.35 -8.00 -4.16
N VAL A 89 5.92 -7.23 -3.16
CA VAL A 89 6.77 -6.55 -2.18
C VAL A 89 6.28 -6.89 -0.77
N TYR A 90 7.22 -7.15 0.14
CA TYR A 90 6.92 -7.42 1.55
C TYR A 90 8.06 -6.94 2.45
N SER A 91 7.79 -6.73 3.74
CA SER A 91 8.84 -6.36 4.69
C SER A 91 9.68 -7.56 5.12
N LYS A 92 10.99 -7.38 5.26
CA LYS A 92 11.88 -8.23 6.05
C LYS A 92 12.68 -7.34 6.99
N GLY A 93 12.33 -7.36 8.28
CA GLY A 93 12.83 -6.38 9.24
C GLY A 93 12.37 -4.96 8.86
N ASN A 94 13.32 -4.03 8.74
CA ASN A 94 13.06 -2.62 8.44
C ASN A 94 13.12 -2.29 6.94
N GLU A 95 13.21 -3.30 6.07
CA GLU A 95 13.36 -3.11 4.63
C GLU A 95 12.23 -3.78 3.86
N ASN A 96 11.91 -3.22 2.69
CA ASN A 96 11.08 -3.89 1.69
C ASN A 96 11.93 -4.79 0.81
N ILE A 97 11.44 -5.99 0.55
CA ILE A 97 12.05 -7.01 -0.30
C ILE A 97 11.17 -7.21 -1.54
N ASP A 98 11.81 -7.30 -2.70
CA ASP A 98 11.17 -7.71 -3.95
C ASP A 98 11.08 -9.24 -3.97
N ALA A 99 9.86 -9.79 -4.07
CA ALA A 99 9.62 -11.22 -4.00
C ALA A 99 10.17 -12.00 -5.20
N GLY A 100 10.29 -11.36 -6.37
CA GLY A 100 10.84 -11.99 -7.56
C GLY A 100 12.36 -12.18 -7.46
N THR A 101 13.06 -11.25 -6.81
CA THR A 101 14.53 -11.31 -6.68
C THR A 101 15.02 -11.79 -5.32
N GLY A 102 14.17 -11.74 -4.28
CA GLY A 102 14.55 -11.97 -2.88
C GLY A 102 15.48 -10.91 -2.30
N LYS A 103 15.71 -9.80 -3.00
CA LYS A 103 16.63 -8.73 -2.62
C LYS A 103 15.87 -7.50 -2.14
N LYS A 104 16.59 -6.61 -1.45
CA LYS A 104 16.08 -5.29 -1.05
C LYS A 104 15.50 -4.57 -2.27
N LEU A 105 14.30 -4.03 -2.11
CA LEU A 105 13.60 -3.26 -3.11
C LEU A 105 14.42 -2.02 -3.48
N THR A 106 14.61 -1.82 -4.78
CA THR A 106 15.10 -0.59 -5.39
C THR A 106 14.07 -0.07 -6.38
N VAL A 107 14.04 1.25 -6.56
CA VAL A 107 13.10 1.99 -7.42
C VAL A 107 13.85 2.95 -8.32
#